data_AF-A0A7S4T886-F1
#
_entry.id   AF-A0A7S4T886-F1
#
_cell.length_a   1.000
_cell.length_b   1.000
_cell.length_c   1.000
_cell.angle_alpha   90.00
_cell.angle_beta   90.00
_cell.angle_gamma   90.00
#
_symmetry.space_group_name_H-M   'P 1'
#
loop_
_entity.id
_entity.type
_entity.pdbx_description
1 polymer ?
#
loop_
_entity_poly.entity_id
_entity_poly.type
_entity_poly.pdbx_seq_one_letter_code
_entity_poly.pdbx_strand_id
1 'polypeptide(L)'
;MKVTLFITACLIRSNHAFAPLHGLITNQVRGKQPLVSAPSIIIPPRHDATDSSPATTRLHSSVKGIELAGLLYDSTSMATEAWDWTANLGAPAALVAGAVIATLYETRENFAPKKNESKWVRIAKQSCRFLLLSSFALETLSIFVGTVTGNVLLGHGEQIAAKAIGYTSPLALLKHHHEINYLTIQICFLQGLFNWLGAVAIDLLIPKEGETKSARKMNQCMATTLVTISFWITAFYNYHLNFYDDYAQMLRKYFKLVVQRYLCWPLRPMSLLYVPSTILTLFMMWRAFSSPAEEDEE
;
A
#
# COMPACT_ATOMS: atom_id res chain seq x y z
N MET A 1 -13.56 13.43 11.22
CA MET A 1 -13.99 13.71 9.83
C MET A 1 -13.45 15.07 9.31
N LYS A 2 -12.12 15.33 9.40
CA LYS A 2 -11.49 16.60 8.94
C LYS A 2 -10.18 16.43 8.14
N VAL A 3 -9.68 15.20 7.97
CA VAL A 3 -8.34 14.95 7.40
C VAL A 3 -8.34 14.98 5.86
N THR A 4 -9.36 14.43 5.23
CA THR A 4 -9.50 14.36 3.75
C THR A 4 -9.67 15.73 3.08
N LEU A 5 -9.98 16.79 3.84
CA LEU A 5 -10.30 18.12 3.33
C LEU A 5 -9.09 19.07 3.29
N PHE A 6 -7.96 18.70 3.89
CA PHE A 6 -6.80 19.59 4.03
C PHE A 6 -5.89 19.59 2.79
N ILE A 7 -5.83 18.49 2.05
CA ILE A 7 -4.96 18.36 0.86
C ILE A 7 -5.54 19.13 -0.34
N THR A 8 -6.87 19.21 -0.47
CA THR A 8 -7.55 19.89 -1.57
C THR A 8 -7.49 21.42 -1.48
N ALA A 9 -7.29 21.99 -0.28
CA ALA A 9 -7.38 23.44 -0.07
C ALA A 9 -6.08 24.21 -0.42
N CYS A 10 -4.92 23.57 -0.42
CA CYS A 10 -3.62 24.25 -0.59
C CYS A 10 -3.19 24.50 -2.05
N LEU A 11 -3.88 23.94 -3.05
CA LEU A 11 -3.43 23.94 -4.45
C LEU A 11 -3.98 25.10 -5.32
N ILE A 12 -4.78 26.02 -4.75
CA ILE A 12 -5.56 27.01 -5.52
C ILE A 12 -4.77 28.27 -5.93
N ARG A 13 -3.49 28.45 -5.52
CA ARG A 13 -2.84 29.79 -5.52
C ARG A 13 -1.47 29.95 -6.18
N SER A 14 -1.21 29.36 -7.35
CA SER A 14 -0.13 29.82 -8.24
C SER A 14 -0.34 29.48 -9.72
N ASN A 15 -0.44 30.52 -10.56
CA ASN A 15 -0.27 30.44 -12.01
C ASN A 15 1.14 30.92 -12.37
N HIS A 16 1.85 30.21 -13.25
CA HIS A 16 2.38 30.74 -14.52
C HIS A 16 3.17 29.67 -15.30
N ALA A 17 2.96 29.66 -16.63
CA ALA A 17 3.69 29.03 -17.74
C ALA A 17 4.81 27.99 -17.48
N PHE A 18 4.73 26.82 -18.13
CA PHE A 18 5.49 26.50 -19.37
C PHE A 18 5.02 25.16 -20.00
N ALA A 19 5.43 24.87 -21.24
CA ALA A 19 4.97 23.75 -22.08
C ALA A 19 5.91 22.51 -22.07
N PRO A 20 5.46 21.31 -22.50
CA PRO A 20 6.15 20.03 -22.24
C PRO A 20 6.81 19.38 -23.48
N LEU A 21 7.58 18.29 -23.26
CA LEU A 21 7.94 17.30 -24.28
C LEU A 21 7.76 15.86 -23.73
N HIS A 22 7.58 14.87 -24.61
CA HIS A 22 6.85 13.63 -24.32
C HIS A 22 7.61 12.32 -24.70
N GLY A 23 7.22 11.20 -24.09
CA GLY A 23 7.55 9.81 -24.53
C GLY A 23 8.62 9.08 -23.70
N LEU A 24 8.61 7.74 -23.57
CA LEU A 24 7.62 6.73 -23.96
C LEU A 24 7.77 5.45 -23.08
N ILE A 25 6.78 4.54 -23.14
CA ILE A 25 6.64 3.26 -22.40
C ILE A 25 6.79 2.12 -23.45
N THR A 26 7.24 0.87 -23.22
CA THR A 26 6.75 -0.18 -22.28
C THR A 26 7.66 -1.44 -22.36
N ASN A 27 7.68 -2.32 -21.34
CA ASN A 27 7.55 -3.81 -21.41
C ASN A 27 8.16 -4.51 -20.16
N GLN A 28 7.45 -5.25 -19.29
CA GLN A 28 6.57 -6.44 -19.41
C GLN A 28 7.32 -7.78 -19.52
N VAL A 29 7.30 -8.60 -18.44
CA VAL A 29 7.63 -10.05 -18.43
C VAL A 29 6.74 -10.76 -17.40
N ARG A 30 6.27 -11.97 -17.72
CA ARG A 30 5.37 -12.82 -16.91
C ARG A 30 6.04 -14.17 -16.62
N GLY A 31 6.31 -14.48 -15.35
CA GLY A 31 6.94 -15.75 -14.93
C GLY A 31 5.94 -16.77 -14.36
N LYS A 32 6.13 -18.06 -14.63
CA LYS A 32 5.36 -19.17 -14.04
C LYS A 32 6.05 -19.67 -12.76
N GLN A 33 5.29 -19.99 -11.71
CA GLN A 33 5.79 -20.69 -10.52
C GLN A 33 5.50 -22.20 -10.59
N PRO A 34 6.38 -23.07 -10.03
CA PRO A 34 6.15 -24.50 -9.90
C PRO A 34 5.42 -24.88 -8.60
N LEU A 35 4.81 -26.07 -8.59
CA LEU A 35 4.16 -26.68 -7.41
C LEU A 35 5.18 -27.07 -6.34
N VAL A 36 4.85 -26.82 -5.06
CA VAL A 36 5.63 -27.28 -3.90
C VAL A 36 4.85 -28.38 -3.15
N SER A 37 5.51 -29.49 -2.85
CA SER A 37 4.97 -30.64 -2.11
C SER A 37 5.18 -30.50 -0.60
N ALA A 38 4.18 -30.91 0.20
CA ALA A 38 4.20 -30.78 1.66
C ALA A 38 5.14 -31.79 2.36
N PRO A 39 5.76 -31.42 3.51
CA PRO A 39 6.66 -32.28 4.28
C PRO A 39 5.91 -33.22 5.25
N SER A 40 6.52 -34.38 5.52
CA SER A 40 5.99 -35.42 6.42
C SER A 40 6.28 -35.11 7.90
N ILE A 41 5.29 -35.31 8.77
CA ILE A 41 5.45 -35.13 10.23
C ILE A 41 6.11 -36.38 10.84
N ILE A 42 7.28 -36.21 11.47
CA ILE A 42 7.95 -37.24 12.26
C ILE A 42 7.67 -36.98 13.74
N ILE A 43 7.06 -37.96 14.42
CA ILE A 43 6.76 -37.90 15.85
C ILE A 43 7.92 -38.56 16.62
N PRO A 44 8.60 -37.87 17.56
CA PRO A 44 9.64 -38.46 18.39
C PRO A 44 9.05 -39.33 19.52
N PRO A 45 9.76 -40.39 19.97
CA PRO A 45 9.26 -41.30 20.99
C PRO A 45 9.32 -40.69 22.40
N ARG A 46 8.37 -41.12 23.24
CA ARG A 46 8.23 -40.73 24.65
C ARG A 46 9.16 -41.57 25.52
N HIS A 47 10.02 -40.91 26.31
CA HIS A 47 10.84 -41.56 27.33
C HIS A 47 10.35 -41.16 28.73
N ASP A 48 9.86 -42.14 29.48
CA ASP A 48 9.66 -42.02 30.93
C ASP A 48 10.93 -42.51 31.64
N ALA A 49 11.45 -41.75 32.61
CA ALA A 49 12.49 -42.20 33.54
C ALA A 49 12.50 -41.36 34.83
N THR A 50 12.14 -41.99 35.95
CA THR A 50 12.51 -41.56 37.30
C THR A 50 13.87 -42.14 37.66
N ASP A 51 14.82 -41.33 38.17
CA ASP A 51 15.42 -41.57 39.51
C ASP A 51 16.44 -40.49 39.92
N SER A 52 16.93 -40.59 41.16
CA SER A 52 17.55 -39.50 41.92
C SER A 52 19.04 -39.71 42.25
N SER A 53 19.86 -38.65 42.09
CA SER A 53 21.05 -38.35 42.92
C SER A 53 21.75 -37.04 42.48
N PRO A 54 22.38 -36.28 43.39
CA PRO A 54 23.08 -35.04 43.06
C PRO A 54 24.54 -35.30 42.66
N ALA A 55 24.91 -34.98 41.42
CA ALA A 55 26.29 -35.06 40.92
C ALA A 55 26.86 -33.69 40.54
N THR A 56 28.06 -33.41 41.05
CA THR A 56 28.80 -32.15 40.97
C THR A 56 28.91 -31.56 39.56
N THR A 57 28.34 -30.37 39.37
CA THR A 57 28.23 -29.72 38.06
C THR A 57 29.54 -29.07 37.59
N ARG A 58 30.29 -29.73 36.69
CA ARG A 58 31.28 -29.06 35.82
C ARG A 58 30.71 -28.82 34.42
N LEU A 59 29.77 -27.89 34.32
CA LEU A 59 29.20 -27.42 33.05
C LEU A 59 30.02 -26.23 32.52
N HIS A 60 31.06 -26.52 31.72
CA HIS A 60 31.83 -25.48 31.04
C HIS A 60 31.67 -25.55 29.51
N SER A 61 31.47 -24.36 28.95
CA SER A 61 31.52 -23.94 27.53
C SER A 61 30.56 -24.51 26.47
N SER A 62 30.16 -25.78 26.47
CA SER A 62 29.47 -26.36 25.28
C SER A 62 28.01 -25.89 25.06
N VAL A 63 27.26 -25.55 26.13
CA VAL A 63 25.83 -25.21 26.03
C VAL A 63 25.55 -23.89 25.29
N LYS A 64 26.45 -22.90 25.40
CA LYS A 64 26.27 -21.58 24.78
C LYS A 64 26.18 -21.62 23.25
N GLY A 65 26.77 -22.64 22.62
CA GLY A 65 26.69 -22.81 21.16
C GLY A 65 25.30 -23.28 20.70
N ILE A 66 24.65 -24.14 21.49
CA ILE A 66 23.34 -24.72 21.13
C ILE A 66 22.23 -23.69 21.34
N GLU A 67 22.26 -22.95 22.44
CA GLU A 67 21.31 -21.84 22.70
C GLU A 67 21.44 -20.73 21.65
N LEU A 68 22.67 -20.35 21.27
CA LEU A 68 22.90 -19.35 20.23
C LEU A 68 22.46 -19.83 18.85
N ALA A 69 22.69 -21.10 18.50
CA ALA A 69 22.21 -21.69 17.24
C ALA A 69 20.67 -21.71 17.18
N GLY A 70 20.00 -22.04 18.29
CA GLY A 70 18.53 -21.97 18.40
C GLY A 70 17.99 -20.56 18.19
N LEU A 71 18.58 -19.55 18.86
CA LEU A 71 18.19 -18.14 18.69
C LEU A 71 18.44 -17.61 17.27
N LEU A 72 19.54 -18.02 16.64
CA LEU A 72 19.83 -17.66 15.25
C LEU A 72 18.81 -18.28 14.28
N TYR A 73 18.49 -19.57 14.45
CA TYR A 73 17.51 -20.27 13.63
C TYR A 73 16.11 -19.62 13.71
N ASP A 74 15.64 -19.35 14.94
CA ASP A 74 14.36 -18.65 15.21
C ASP A 74 14.31 -17.29 14.50
N SER A 75 15.39 -16.51 14.61
CA SER A 75 15.47 -15.19 13.98
C SER A 75 15.50 -15.23 12.44
N THR A 76 16.01 -16.30 11.82
CA THR A 76 15.90 -16.51 10.36
C THR A 76 14.49 -16.93 9.92
N SER A 77 13.74 -17.65 10.76
CA SER A 77 12.31 -17.92 10.52
C SER A 77 11.51 -16.62 10.54
N MET A 78 11.70 -15.79 11.57
CA MET A 78 11.03 -14.49 11.70
C MET A 78 11.26 -13.56 10.49
N ALA A 79 12.47 -13.53 9.94
CA ALA A 79 12.77 -12.74 8.74
C ALA A 79 12.08 -13.29 7.48
N THR A 80 11.95 -14.62 7.37
CA THR A 80 11.26 -15.30 6.26
C THR A 80 9.74 -15.12 6.34
N GLU A 81 9.15 -15.25 7.52
CA GLU A 81 7.72 -14.99 7.75
C GLU A 81 7.35 -13.52 7.52
N ALA A 82 8.26 -12.59 7.86
CA ALA A 82 8.10 -11.18 7.54
C ALA A 82 8.17 -10.93 6.02
N TRP A 83 9.02 -11.66 5.30
CA TRP A 83 9.07 -11.66 3.83
C TRP A 83 7.77 -12.21 3.23
N ASP A 84 7.30 -13.37 3.68
CA ASP A 84 6.03 -13.97 3.26
C ASP A 84 4.85 -13.01 3.43
N TRP A 85 4.79 -12.30 4.56
CA TRP A 85 3.77 -11.28 4.78
C TRP A 85 3.83 -10.16 3.73
N THR A 86 5.02 -9.65 3.40
CA THR A 86 5.17 -8.63 2.33
C THR A 86 4.83 -9.17 0.94
N ALA A 87 5.15 -10.44 0.65
CA ALA A 87 4.86 -11.07 -0.63
C ALA A 87 3.35 -11.32 -0.83
N ASN A 88 2.66 -11.77 0.23
CA ASN A 88 1.23 -12.07 0.20
C ASN A 88 0.33 -10.83 -0.01
N LEU A 89 0.81 -9.62 0.29
CA LEU A 89 0.13 -8.37 -0.07
C LEU A 89 0.31 -7.95 -1.54
N GLY A 90 1.31 -8.48 -2.24
CA GLY A 90 1.57 -8.13 -3.65
C GLY A 90 0.45 -8.58 -4.59
N ALA A 91 -0.12 -9.77 -4.37
CA ALA A 91 -1.20 -10.31 -5.19
C ALA A 91 -2.51 -9.49 -5.13
N PRO A 92 -3.10 -9.16 -3.95
CA PRO A 92 -4.29 -8.33 -3.89
C PRO A 92 -4.04 -6.89 -4.38
N ALA A 93 -2.87 -6.30 -4.09
CA ALA A 93 -2.50 -4.98 -4.61
C ALA A 93 -2.44 -4.96 -6.15
N ALA A 94 -1.84 -6.00 -6.76
CA ALA A 94 -1.79 -6.14 -8.21
C ALA A 94 -3.18 -6.35 -8.84
N LEU A 95 -4.10 -7.03 -8.13
CA LEU A 95 -5.49 -7.17 -8.55
C LEU A 95 -6.21 -5.82 -8.56
N VAL A 96 -6.08 -5.01 -7.51
CA VAL A 96 -6.67 -3.65 -7.46
C VAL A 96 -6.07 -2.78 -8.57
N ALA A 97 -4.74 -2.78 -8.75
CA ALA A 97 -4.09 -2.04 -9.83
C ALA A 97 -4.59 -2.45 -11.23
N GLY A 98 -4.80 -3.75 -11.47
CA GLY A 98 -5.38 -4.27 -12.70
C GLY A 98 -6.84 -3.87 -12.90
N ALA A 99 -7.66 -3.92 -11.85
CA ALA A 99 -9.05 -3.48 -11.88
C ALA A 99 -9.17 -1.97 -12.17
N VAL A 100 -8.26 -1.16 -11.62
CA VAL A 100 -8.18 0.29 -11.91
C VAL A 100 -7.83 0.55 -13.37
N ILE A 101 -6.90 -0.19 -13.97
CA ILE A 101 -6.59 -0.07 -15.41
C ILE A 101 -7.82 -0.43 -16.26
N ALA A 102 -8.53 -1.50 -15.92
CA ALA A 102 -9.76 -1.88 -16.62
C ALA A 102 -10.83 -0.79 -16.52
N THR A 103 -11.09 -0.27 -15.30
CA THR A 103 -12.03 0.85 -15.11
C THR A 103 -11.61 2.10 -15.88
N LEU A 104 -10.32 2.46 -15.89
CA LEU A 104 -9.80 3.60 -16.67
C LEU A 104 -9.99 3.42 -18.18
N TYR A 105 -9.82 2.20 -18.69
CA TYR A 105 -10.02 1.89 -20.11
C TYR A 105 -11.50 1.98 -20.51
N GLU A 106 -12.38 1.27 -19.80
CA GLU A 106 -13.83 1.23 -20.07
C GLU A 106 -14.51 2.60 -19.97
N THR A 107 -14.01 3.47 -19.09
CA THR A 107 -14.68 4.73 -18.77
C THR A 107 -14.00 5.97 -19.37
N ARG A 108 -12.89 5.80 -20.12
CA ARG A 108 -12.07 6.88 -20.71
C ARG A 108 -12.90 7.96 -21.41
N GLU A 109 -13.76 7.54 -22.33
CA GLU A 109 -14.61 8.40 -23.16
C GLU A 109 -15.70 9.08 -22.33
N ASN A 110 -16.40 8.31 -21.48
CA ASN A 110 -17.47 8.79 -20.61
C ASN A 110 -17.00 9.87 -19.63
N PHE A 111 -15.76 9.81 -19.17
CA PHE A 111 -15.18 10.79 -18.24
C PHE A 111 -14.65 12.08 -18.89
N ALA A 112 -14.75 12.26 -20.21
CA ALA A 112 -14.48 13.57 -20.81
C ALA A 112 -15.50 14.62 -20.31
N PRO A 113 -15.06 15.76 -19.74
CA PRO A 113 -15.98 16.78 -19.25
C PRO A 113 -16.57 17.56 -20.44
N LYS A 114 -17.89 17.47 -20.65
CA LYS A 114 -18.56 18.19 -21.76
C LYS A 114 -18.98 19.60 -21.30
N LYS A 115 -18.92 20.61 -22.18
CA LYS A 115 -19.32 22.01 -21.87
C LYS A 115 -20.73 22.13 -21.28
N ASN A 116 -21.65 21.34 -21.82
CA ASN A 116 -23.08 21.31 -21.46
C ASN A 116 -23.38 20.60 -20.13
N GLU A 117 -22.38 20.00 -19.46
CA GLU A 117 -22.58 19.30 -18.19
C GLU A 117 -22.63 20.26 -17.00
N SER A 118 -23.45 19.91 -16.02
CA SER A 118 -23.51 20.65 -14.76
C SER A 118 -22.13 20.69 -14.07
N LYS A 119 -21.85 21.77 -13.34
CA LYS A 119 -20.56 21.94 -12.64
C LYS A 119 -20.24 20.75 -11.71
N TRP A 120 -21.27 20.19 -11.05
CA TRP A 120 -21.11 19.04 -10.17
C TRP A 120 -20.74 17.76 -10.94
N VAL A 121 -21.35 17.47 -12.10
CA VAL A 121 -20.97 16.31 -12.92
C VAL A 121 -19.51 16.43 -13.38
N ARG A 122 -19.07 17.61 -13.81
CA ARG A 122 -17.66 17.84 -14.20
C ARG A 122 -16.70 17.58 -13.04
N ILE A 123 -16.98 18.12 -11.86
CA ILE A 123 -16.18 17.87 -10.64
C ILE A 123 -16.18 16.39 -10.26
N ALA A 124 -17.32 15.70 -10.35
CA ALA A 124 -17.41 14.27 -10.10
C ALA A 124 -16.56 13.46 -11.10
N LYS A 125 -16.62 13.80 -12.40
CA LYS A 125 -15.78 13.18 -13.45
C LYS A 125 -14.28 13.36 -13.20
N GLN A 126 -13.86 14.59 -12.88
CA GLN A 126 -12.48 14.91 -12.52
C GLN A 126 -12.03 14.13 -11.27
N SER A 127 -12.89 14.09 -10.24
CA SER A 127 -12.61 13.39 -8.99
C SER A 127 -12.47 11.87 -9.19
N CYS A 128 -13.33 11.27 -10.02
CA CYS A 128 -13.21 9.85 -10.38
C CYS A 128 -11.86 9.54 -11.05
N ARG A 129 -11.47 10.31 -12.07
CA ARG A 129 -10.17 10.13 -12.74
C ARG A 129 -8.98 10.32 -11.78
N PHE A 130 -9.04 11.30 -10.89
CA PHE A 130 -8.01 11.50 -9.85
C PHE A 130 -7.93 10.32 -8.87
N LEU A 131 -9.08 9.80 -8.42
CA LEU A 131 -9.15 8.65 -7.53
C LEU A 131 -8.62 7.37 -8.20
N LEU A 132 -8.96 7.11 -9.47
CA LEU A 132 -8.39 5.99 -10.22
C LEU A 132 -6.87 6.12 -10.38
N LEU A 133 -6.37 7.28 -10.83
CA LEU A 133 -4.93 7.48 -11.04
C LEU A 133 -4.13 7.38 -9.72
N SER A 134 -4.65 7.97 -8.63
CA SER A 134 -4.02 7.86 -7.31
C SER A 134 -4.11 6.44 -6.74
N SER A 135 -5.21 5.70 -6.98
CA SER A 135 -5.31 4.28 -6.62
C SER A 135 -4.21 3.46 -7.28
N PHE A 136 -4.08 3.55 -8.61
CA PHE A 136 -3.03 2.86 -9.37
C PHE A 136 -1.62 3.18 -8.86
N ALA A 137 -1.33 4.46 -8.59
CA ALA A 137 -0.03 4.90 -8.08
C ALA A 137 0.27 4.35 -6.67
N LEU A 138 -0.74 4.31 -5.79
CA LEU A 138 -0.60 3.79 -4.42
C LEU A 138 -0.41 2.27 -4.43
N GLU A 139 -1.18 1.51 -5.22
CA GLU A 139 -0.99 0.06 -5.32
C GLU A 139 0.39 -0.30 -5.91
N THR A 140 0.82 0.41 -6.94
CA THR A 140 2.17 0.26 -7.53
C THR A 140 3.26 0.53 -6.49
N LEU A 141 3.11 1.58 -5.66
CA LEU A 141 4.04 1.89 -4.58
C LEU A 141 4.02 0.83 -3.47
N SER A 142 2.85 0.29 -3.13
CA SER A 142 2.70 -0.79 -2.15
C SER A 142 3.46 -2.05 -2.60
N ILE A 143 3.24 -2.50 -3.84
CA ILE A 143 3.95 -3.64 -4.44
C ILE A 143 5.46 -3.38 -4.44
N PHE A 144 5.91 -2.21 -4.92
CA PHE A 144 7.33 -1.88 -5.00
C PHE A 144 8.01 -1.87 -3.63
N VAL A 145 7.42 -1.21 -2.63
CA VAL A 145 8.00 -1.15 -1.27
C VAL A 145 7.92 -2.51 -0.58
N GLY A 146 6.89 -3.30 -0.83
CA GLY A 146 6.79 -4.71 -0.42
C GLY A 146 7.96 -5.53 -0.97
N THR A 147 8.16 -5.52 -2.30
CA THR A 147 9.26 -6.24 -2.96
C THR A 147 10.64 -5.79 -2.48
N VAL A 148 10.88 -4.48 -2.36
CA VAL A 148 12.17 -3.95 -1.86
C VAL A 148 12.40 -4.35 -0.40
N THR A 149 11.37 -4.30 0.45
CA THR A 149 11.49 -4.74 1.86
C THR A 149 11.76 -6.23 1.95
N GLY A 150 11.06 -7.04 1.16
CA GLY A 150 11.30 -8.47 1.08
C GLY A 150 12.73 -8.80 0.64
N ASN A 151 13.25 -8.14 -0.40
CA ASN A 151 14.64 -8.31 -0.83
C ASN A 151 15.66 -7.88 0.23
N VAL A 152 15.36 -6.86 1.04
CA VAL A 152 16.20 -6.44 2.17
C VAL A 152 16.21 -7.49 3.29
N LEU A 153 15.05 -8.07 3.62
CA LEU A 153 14.92 -9.14 4.63
C LEU A 153 15.72 -10.39 4.21
N LEU A 154 15.56 -10.84 2.96
CA LEU A 154 16.32 -11.99 2.44
C LEU A 154 17.83 -11.68 2.33
N GLY A 155 18.20 -10.50 1.83
CA GLY A 155 19.60 -10.14 1.57
C GLY A 155 20.42 -9.79 2.82
N HIS A 156 19.79 -9.41 3.93
CA HIS A 156 20.46 -9.09 5.19
C HIS A 156 20.08 -10.06 6.33
N GLY A 157 19.56 -11.25 5.99
CA GLY A 157 19.02 -12.22 6.95
C GLY A 157 19.90 -12.42 8.19
N GLU A 158 21.19 -12.69 8.02
CA GLU A 158 22.14 -12.89 9.12
C GLU A 158 22.39 -11.64 10.00
N GLN A 159 22.40 -10.44 9.41
CA GLN A 159 22.63 -9.19 10.14
C GLN A 159 21.37 -8.65 10.85
N ILE A 160 20.20 -9.00 10.32
CA ILE A 160 18.91 -8.72 10.94
C ILE A 160 18.64 -9.76 12.03
N ALA A 161 18.93 -11.04 11.78
CA ALA A 161 18.87 -12.15 12.74
C ALA A 161 19.53 -11.81 14.08
N ALA A 162 20.81 -11.38 14.04
CA ALA A 162 21.56 -10.99 15.23
C ALA A 162 20.96 -9.78 16.00
N LYS A 163 20.10 -8.98 15.36
CA LYS A 163 19.39 -7.84 15.98
C LYS A 163 17.94 -8.16 16.33
N ALA A 164 17.40 -9.27 15.83
CA ALA A 164 16.01 -9.67 16.00
C ALA A 164 15.75 -10.48 17.27
N ILE A 165 16.81 -10.81 18.02
CA ILE A 165 16.75 -11.55 19.30
C ILE A 165 15.80 -10.81 20.26
N GLY A 166 14.64 -11.43 20.54
CA GLY A 166 13.62 -10.91 21.46
C GLY A 166 12.35 -10.34 20.81
N TYR A 167 12.21 -10.35 19.47
CA TYR A 167 10.91 -10.05 18.85
C TYR A 167 10.00 -11.27 18.84
N THR A 168 8.73 -11.07 19.22
CA THR A 168 7.71 -12.12 19.34
C THR A 168 6.86 -12.33 18.10
N SER A 169 7.10 -11.58 17.00
CA SER A 169 6.40 -11.75 15.74
C SER A 169 7.14 -11.11 14.55
N PRO A 170 6.96 -11.63 13.31
CA PRO A 170 7.51 -11.04 12.09
C PRO A 170 7.03 -9.60 11.85
N LEU A 171 5.78 -9.29 12.24
CA LEU A 171 5.23 -7.94 12.13
C LEU A 171 5.89 -6.97 13.11
N ALA A 172 6.31 -7.42 14.30
CA ALA A 172 7.04 -6.57 15.25
C ALA A 172 8.44 -6.22 14.71
N LEU A 173 9.12 -7.19 14.09
CA LEU A 173 10.40 -6.96 13.39
C LEU A 173 10.24 -5.88 12.30
N LEU A 174 9.22 -6.00 11.45
CA LEU A 174 8.88 -4.99 10.44
C LEU A 174 8.59 -3.62 11.06
N LYS A 175 7.77 -3.55 12.12
CA LYS A 175 7.48 -2.29 12.83
C LYS A 175 8.75 -1.64 13.38
N HIS A 176 9.64 -2.39 14.02
CA HIS A 176 10.79 -1.82 14.72
C HIS A 176 11.94 -1.42 13.79
N HIS A 177 12.29 -2.25 12.82
CA HIS A 177 13.43 -1.97 11.92
C HIS A 177 13.02 -1.25 10.62
N HIS A 178 11.81 -1.50 10.14
CA HIS A 178 11.32 -1.06 8.83
C HIS A 178 9.99 -0.29 8.93
N GLU A 179 9.75 0.43 10.04
CA GLU A 179 8.46 1.08 10.36
C GLU A 179 7.86 1.84 9.17
N ILE A 180 8.68 2.63 8.48
CA ILE A 180 8.26 3.43 7.33
C ILE A 180 7.82 2.57 6.15
N ASN A 181 8.47 1.45 5.88
CA ASN A 181 8.10 0.54 4.79
C ASN A 181 6.80 -0.20 5.13
N TYR A 182 6.69 -0.72 6.35
CA TYR A 182 5.47 -1.35 6.88
C TYR A 182 4.27 -0.41 6.75
N LEU A 183 4.43 0.85 7.19
CA LEU A 183 3.42 1.90 7.04
C LEU A 183 3.10 2.20 5.58
N THR A 184 4.10 2.36 4.70
CA THR A 184 3.86 2.62 3.27
C THR A 184 3.03 1.51 2.64
N ILE A 185 3.39 0.24 2.84
CA ILE A 185 2.69 -0.92 2.27
C ILE A 185 1.21 -0.91 2.71
N GLN A 186 0.96 -0.82 4.03
CA GLN A 186 -0.40 -0.86 4.55
C GLN A 186 -1.25 0.36 4.15
N ILE A 187 -0.70 1.57 4.26
CA ILE A 187 -1.41 2.80 3.92
C ILE A 187 -1.70 2.84 2.42
N CYS A 188 -0.72 2.50 1.58
CA CYS A 188 -0.89 2.61 0.14
C CYS A 188 -1.84 1.55 -0.41
N PHE A 189 -1.79 0.31 0.08
CA PHE A 189 -2.80 -0.71 -0.26
C PHE A 189 -4.21 -0.28 0.19
N LEU A 190 -4.41 0.09 1.46
CA LEU A 190 -5.75 0.40 1.96
C LEU A 190 -6.34 1.69 1.34
N GLN A 191 -5.50 2.72 1.16
CA GLN A 191 -5.91 3.94 0.48
C GLN A 191 -6.11 3.74 -1.03
N GLY A 192 -5.32 2.87 -1.66
CA GLY A 192 -5.47 2.48 -3.06
C GLY A 192 -6.83 1.81 -3.31
N LEU A 193 -7.15 0.79 -2.52
CA LEU A 193 -8.44 0.13 -2.48
C LEU A 193 -9.61 1.11 -2.29
N PHE A 194 -9.55 1.99 -1.28
CA PHE A 194 -10.62 2.98 -1.06
C PHE A 194 -10.75 4.01 -2.16
N ASN A 195 -9.65 4.41 -2.80
CA ASN A 195 -9.70 5.33 -3.93
C ASN A 195 -10.39 4.66 -5.14
N TRP A 196 -10.10 3.38 -5.42
CA TRP A 196 -10.79 2.64 -6.49
C TRP A 196 -12.28 2.45 -6.19
N LEU A 197 -12.65 1.97 -4.99
CA LEU A 197 -14.06 1.81 -4.58
C LEU A 197 -14.82 3.15 -4.62
N GLY A 198 -14.17 4.24 -4.20
CA GLY A 198 -14.72 5.60 -4.28
C GLY A 198 -14.92 6.08 -5.72
N ALA A 199 -14.00 5.77 -6.62
CA ALA A 199 -14.14 6.08 -8.04
C ALA A 199 -15.32 5.33 -8.69
N VAL A 200 -15.45 4.02 -8.44
CA VAL A 200 -16.58 3.21 -8.94
C VAL A 200 -17.91 3.72 -8.37
N ALA A 201 -17.96 4.08 -7.09
CA ALA A 201 -19.15 4.69 -6.51
C ALA A 201 -19.51 6.05 -7.15
N ILE A 202 -18.51 6.86 -7.54
CA ILE A 202 -18.75 8.12 -8.25
C ILE A 202 -19.22 7.89 -9.69
N ASP A 203 -18.68 6.90 -10.42
CA ASP A 203 -19.16 6.54 -11.77
C ASP A 203 -20.65 6.16 -11.75
N LEU A 204 -21.05 5.31 -10.81
CA LEU A 204 -22.45 4.92 -10.60
C LEU A 204 -23.35 6.11 -10.23
N LEU A 205 -22.80 7.16 -9.60
CA LEU A 205 -23.53 8.39 -9.26
C LEU A 205 -23.57 9.41 -10.39
N ILE A 206 -22.83 9.24 -11.50
CA ILE A 206 -22.91 10.14 -12.66
C ILE A 206 -24.05 9.68 -13.58
N PRO A 207 -25.00 10.55 -13.97
CA PRO A 207 -26.07 10.16 -14.90
C PRO A 207 -25.50 9.78 -16.27
N LYS A 208 -25.92 8.64 -16.81
CA LYS A 208 -25.50 8.17 -18.13
C LYS A 208 -26.57 8.49 -19.19
N GLU A 209 -26.14 8.80 -20.41
CA GLU A 209 -27.07 9.11 -21.51
C GLU A 209 -27.94 7.87 -21.81
N GLY A 210 -29.27 8.05 -21.89
CA GLY A 210 -30.23 6.93 -22.03
C GLY A 210 -30.54 6.13 -20.75
N GLU A 211 -29.99 6.49 -19.59
CA GLU A 211 -30.23 5.78 -18.33
C GLU A 211 -31.72 5.82 -17.89
N THR A 212 -32.33 4.65 -17.68
CA THR A 212 -33.72 4.58 -17.20
C THR A 212 -33.84 4.96 -15.73
N LYS A 213 -35.01 5.46 -15.31
CA LYS A 213 -35.30 5.78 -13.88
C LYS A 213 -35.10 4.58 -12.94
N SER A 214 -35.23 3.35 -13.43
CA SER A 214 -35.00 2.13 -12.65
C SER A 214 -33.50 1.85 -12.48
N ALA A 215 -32.75 1.85 -13.59
CA ALA A 215 -31.29 1.70 -13.58
C ALA A 215 -30.64 2.76 -12.68
N ARG A 216 -31.11 4.00 -12.73
CA ARG A 216 -30.65 5.10 -11.88
C ARG A 216 -30.75 4.80 -10.38
N LYS A 217 -31.87 4.25 -9.93
CA LYS A 217 -32.09 3.85 -8.53
C LYS A 217 -31.19 2.68 -8.14
N MET A 218 -30.98 1.73 -9.05
CA MET A 218 -30.09 0.58 -8.82
C MET A 218 -28.63 1.03 -8.70
N ASN A 219 -28.15 1.90 -9.58
CA ASN A 219 -26.80 2.46 -9.54
C ASN A 219 -26.57 3.29 -8.26
N GLN A 220 -27.55 4.09 -7.83
CA GLN A 220 -27.52 4.79 -6.54
C GLN A 220 -27.42 3.81 -5.35
N CYS A 221 -28.21 2.73 -5.35
CA CYS A 221 -28.14 1.69 -4.33
C CYS A 221 -26.74 1.04 -4.28
N MET A 222 -26.22 0.62 -5.43
CA MET A 222 -24.86 0.05 -5.55
C MET A 222 -23.79 1.01 -5.04
N ALA A 223 -23.84 2.30 -5.39
CA ALA A 223 -22.92 3.30 -4.88
C ALA A 223 -22.99 3.42 -3.34
N THR A 224 -24.18 3.45 -2.75
CA THR A 224 -24.34 3.46 -1.27
C THR A 224 -23.83 2.19 -0.61
N THR A 225 -23.97 1.03 -1.26
CA THR A 225 -23.41 -0.25 -0.79
C THR A 225 -21.88 -0.22 -0.81
N LEU A 226 -21.24 0.27 -1.86
CA LEU A 226 -19.77 0.41 -1.94
C LEU A 226 -19.22 1.34 -0.85
N VAL A 227 -19.89 2.46 -0.58
CA VAL A 227 -19.53 3.38 0.51
C VAL A 227 -19.69 2.70 1.88
N THR A 228 -20.77 1.95 2.08
CA THR A 228 -21.04 1.21 3.33
C THR A 228 -19.99 0.12 3.57
N ILE A 229 -19.62 -0.65 2.54
CA ILE A 229 -18.55 -1.66 2.58
C ILE A 229 -17.20 -0.98 2.89
N SER A 230 -16.91 0.18 2.29
CA SER A 230 -15.66 0.92 2.56
C SER A 230 -15.55 1.34 4.03
N PHE A 231 -16.65 1.81 4.64
CA PHE A 231 -16.69 2.09 6.08
C PHE A 231 -16.56 0.83 6.93
N TRP A 232 -17.20 -0.27 6.53
CA TRP A 232 -17.10 -1.55 7.24
C TRP A 232 -15.68 -2.13 7.21
N ILE A 233 -15.01 -2.11 6.04
CA ILE A 233 -13.58 -2.46 5.91
C ILE A 233 -12.73 -1.57 6.80
N THR A 234 -12.98 -0.26 6.84
CA THR A 234 -12.23 0.67 7.72
C THR A 234 -12.42 0.34 9.20
N ALA A 235 -13.65 0.04 9.63
CA ALA A 235 -13.96 -0.32 11.01
C ALA A 235 -13.33 -1.66 11.41
N PHE A 236 -13.45 -2.67 10.55
CA PHE A 236 -12.80 -3.96 10.72
C PHE A 236 -11.28 -3.82 10.80
N TYR A 237 -10.69 -3.03 9.91
CA TYR A 237 -9.25 -2.79 9.87
C TYR A 237 -8.75 -2.11 11.15
N ASN A 238 -9.41 -1.03 11.61
CA ASN A 238 -9.08 -0.35 12.86
C ASN A 238 -9.11 -1.30 14.06
N TYR A 239 -10.10 -2.21 14.15
CA TYR A 239 -10.19 -3.18 15.25
C TYR A 239 -9.05 -4.20 15.26
N HIS A 240 -8.46 -4.50 14.10
CA HIS A 240 -7.36 -5.47 13.94
C HIS A 240 -5.97 -4.82 13.84
N LEU A 241 -5.84 -3.52 14.12
CA LEU A 241 -4.53 -2.85 14.18
C LEU A 241 -3.79 -3.23 15.47
N ASN A 242 -2.73 -4.03 15.35
CA ASN A 242 -1.92 -4.47 16.48
C ASN A 242 -0.98 -3.40 17.06
N PHE A 243 -0.75 -2.30 16.33
CA PHE A 243 0.42 -1.42 16.54
C PHE A 243 0.13 0.07 16.67
N TYR A 244 -1.08 0.48 16.30
CA TYR A 244 -1.57 1.85 16.28
C TYR A 244 -3.05 1.83 16.69
N ASP A 245 -3.51 2.84 17.43
CA ASP A 245 -4.87 2.85 17.98
C ASP A 245 -5.94 2.99 16.88
N ASP A 246 -5.61 3.67 15.78
CA ASP A 246 -6.49 3.84 14.61
C ASP A 246 -5.68 4.18 13.34
N TYR A 247 -6.32 4.04 12.17
CA TYR A 247 -5.73 4.35 10.86
C TYR A 247 -5.31 5.84 10.71
N ALA A 248 -5.94 6.78 11.40
CA ALA A 248 -5.52 8.19 11.39
C ALA A 248 -4.26 8.43 12.23
N GLN A 249 -4.03 7.69 13.31
CA GLN A 249 -2.76 7.67 14.02
C GLN A 249 -1.66 7.09 13.12
N MET A 250 -1.96 6.01 12.40
CA MET A 250 -1.07 5.39 11.41
C MET A 250 -0.64 6.40 10.33
N LEU A 251 -1.58 7.15 9.75
CA LEU A 251 -1.31 8.23 8.79
C LEU A 251 -0.46 9.38 9.38
N ARG A 252 -0.75 9.85 10.61
CA ARG A 252 0.04 10.91 11.27
C ARG A 252 1.48 10.46 11.52
N LYS A 253 1.65 9.23 12.00
CA LYS A 253 2.97 8.62 12.26
C LYS A 253 3.76 8.44 10.96
N TYR A 254 3.11 7.98 9.89
CA TYR A 254 3.71 7.90 8.56
C TYR A 254 4.19 9.26 8.06
N PHE A 255 3.33 10.29 8.08
CA PHE A 255 3.72 11.64 7.67
C PHE A 255 4.91 12.17 8.48
N LYS A 256 4.90 12.00 9.81
CA LYS A 256 6.04 12.38 10.67
C LYS A 256 7.33 11.67 10.27
N LEU A 257 7.28 10.37 9.98
CA LEU A 257 8.45 9.59 9.56
C LEU A 257 8.95 9.99 8.17
N VAL A 258 8.04 10.25 7.21
CA VAL A 258 8.41 10.72 5.87
C VAL A 258 9.12 12.06 5.94
N VAL A 259 8.57 13.03 6.68
CA VAL A 259 9.22 14.33 6.93
C VAL A 259 10.58 14.12 7.59
N GLN A 260 10.64 13.36 8.69
CA GLN A 260 11.88 13.16 9.45
C GLN A 260 12.98 12.41 8.66
N ARG A 261 12.63 11.50 7.75
CA ARG A 261 13.60 10.65 7.03
C ARG A 261 13.97 11.15 5.63
N TYR A 262 13.10 11.93 4.98
CA TYR A 262 13.34 12.44 3.63
C TYR A 262 13.52 13.95 3.55
N LEU A 263 12.94 14.75 4.45
CA LEU A 263 13.04 16.21 4.46
C LEU A 263 13.98 16.76 5.54
N CYS A 264 14.12 16.08 6.68
CA CYS A 264 15.06 16.46 7.73
C CYS A 264 16.46 15.87 7.51
N TRP A 265 17.45 16.44 8.20
CA TRP A 265 18.87 16.14 8.02
C TRP A 265 19.26 14.74 8.56
N PRO A 266 20.18 13.99 7.91
CA PRO A 266 20.93 14.34 6.70
C PRO A 266 20.09 14.24 5.42
N LEU A 267 20.07 15.32 4.65
CA LEU A 267 19.34 15.39 3.38
C LEU A 267 19.97 14.42 2.37
N ARG A 268 19.20 13.38 1.99
CA ARG A 268 19.62 12.43 0.96
C ARG A 268 19.53 13.11 -0.42
N PRO A 269 20.55 13.01 -1.31
CA PRO A 269 20.51 13.67 -2.62
C PRO A 269 19.25 13.34 -3.45
N MET A 270 18.77 12.08 -3.39
CA MET A 270 17.54 11.68 -4.07
C MET A 270 16.27 12.37 -3.52
N SER A 271 16.24 12.77 -2.25
CA SER A 271 15.11 13.53 -1.70
C SER A 271 14.99 14.91 -2.33
N LEU A 272 16.12 15.56 -2.63
CA LEU A 272 16.16 16.89 -3.26
C LEU A 272 15.59 16.87 -4.68
N LEU A 273 15.70 15.75 -5.40
CA LEU A 273 15.09 15.55 -6.70
C LEU A 273 13.63 15.10 -6.59
N TYR A 274 13.32 14.22 -5.64
CA TYR A 274 11.97 13.68 -5.43
C TYR A 274 10.92 14.75 -5.12
N VAL A 275 11.23 15.72 -4.24
CA VAL A 275 10.27 16.76 -3.82
C VAL A 275 9.79 17.62 -5.00
N PRO A 276 10.66 18.29 -5.80
CA PRO A 276 10.22 19.07 -6.94
C PRO A 276 9.55 18.20 -8.01
N SER A 277 10.02 16.97 -8.26
CA SER A 277 9.34 16.04 -9.17
C SER A 277 7.92 15.71 -8.70
N THR A 278 7.71 15.47 -7.40
CA THR A 278 6.39 15.19 -6.83
C THR A 278 5.46 16.40 -6.94
N ILE A 279 5.97 17.60 -6.65
CA ILE A 279 5.21 18.86 -6.81
C ILE A 279 4.83 19.07 -8.28
N LEU A 280 5.76 18.84 -9.21
CA LEU A 280 5.52 18.93 -10.65
C LEU A 280 4.49 17.91 -11.13
N THR A 281 4.57 16.66 -10.67
CA THR A 281 3.58 15.61 -10.99
C THR A 281 2.19 15.97 -10.46
N LEU A 282 2.09 16.46 -9.21
CA LEU A 282 0.81 16.92 -8.65
C LEU A 282 0.24 18.13 -9.40
N PHE A 283 1.11 19.07 -9.82
CA PHE A 283 0.72 20.22 -10.64
C PHE A 283 0.25 19.81 -12.04
N MET A 284 0.98 18.93 -12.73
CA MET A 284 0.60 18.39 -14.04
C MET A 284 -0.71 17.60 -13.95
N MET A 285 -0.88 16.79 -12.91
CA MET A 285 -2.10 16.04 -12.63
C MET A 285 -3.29 16.97 -12.38
N TRP A 286 -3.12 18.01 -11.55
CA TRP A 286 -4.13 19.04 -11.31
C TRP A 286 -4.51 19.78 -12.60
N ARG A 287 -3.52 20.18 -13.41
CA ARG A 287 -3.74 20.83 -14.71
C ARG A 287 -4.50 19.91 -15.67
N ALA A 288 -4.07 18.66 -15.83
CA ALA A 288 -4.70 17.67 -16.71
C ALA A 288 -6.17 17.37 -16.32
N PHE A 289 -6.55 17.52 -15.06
CA PHE A 289 -7.94 17.45 -14.64
C PHE A 289 -8.69 18.79 -14.73
N SER A 290 -8.01 19.92 -14.63
CA SER A 290 -8.64 21.26 -14.63
C SER A 290 -8.84 21.87 -16.01
N SER A 291 -8.02 21.49 -17.01
CA SER A 291 -8.12 22.01 -18.38
C SER A 291 -9.43 21.56 -19.07
N PRO A 292 -10.18 22.47 -19.72
CA PRO A 292 -11.32 22.10 -20.55
C PRO A 292 -10.84 21.39 -21.82
N ALA A 293 -11.60 20.40 -22.30
CA ALA A 293 -11.23 19.54 -23.43
C ALA A 293 -11.37 20.22 -24.82
N GLU A 294 -11.32 21.54 -24.87
CA GLU A 294 -11.70 22.34 -26.05
C GLU A 294 -10.52 23.14 -26.61
N GLU A 295 -9.38 23.16 -25.91
CA GLU A 295 -8.10 23.68 -26.41
C GLU A 295 -7.43 22.68 -27.39
N ASP A 296 -8.05 21.52 -27.64
CA ASP A 296 -7.55 20.43 -28.50
C ASP A 296 -8.27 20.33 -29.87
N GLU A 297 -9.27 21.19 -30.15
CA GLU A 297 -10.07 21.18 -31.40
C GLU A 297 -9.85 22.42 -32.32
N GLU A 298 -8.88 23.30 -32.00
CA GLU A 298 -8.41 24.43 -32.84
C GLU A 298 -7.02 24.16 -33.46
#